data_AF-A0A401QRH0-F1
#
_entry.id   AF-A0A401QRH0-F1
#
_cell.length_a   1.000
_cell.length_b   1.000
_cell.length_c   1.000
_cell.angle_alpha   90.00
_cell.angle_beta   90.00
_cell.angle_gamma   90.00
#
_symmetry.space_group_name_H-M   'P 1'
#
loop_
_entity.id
_entity.type
_entity.pdbx_description
1 polymer ?
#
loop_
_entity_poly.entity_id
_entity_poly.type
_entity_poly.pdbx_seq_one_letter_code
_entity_poly.pdbx_strand_id
1 'polypeptide(L)'
;MSDDTETMTPDDDEHQEEGQPEEEAPFGYWPNPCENCGELIARTKPQSPQGGRPPEYCSKTCQSEAKNARARERNSPGLPGQIARLGEYVARIEQISDSVRDEIAKVRSPAGMEARLAAARASAHQEISQAQQAASKAQGEAAEARAEAEQAKANAEAADAKRVAAIEARDHAIEVRDAAITAREDAEERERQAVEDKHRAEGGREKAEAARRAFEEEAKRAKERADRAGEAAERAEESAEKATEARDEARRREAAALARQKAAEEERDRATERAEAAESKRETAVRERDDARRKASEAEGKAAQEVERAQQRESERDVLAQEAKSLREKLAEEQHAHQLTAGERDDYKRQAAKTERAEERADKAEERADKAEERAEKANARIEKLRAEVDKLRARLDKNTRTGDDEGEAP
;
A
#
# COMPACT_ATOMS: atom_id res chain seq x y z
N MET A 1 13.54 -104.55 -87.75
CA MET A 1 14.94 -105.02 -87.87
C MET A 1 14.82 -106.54 -87.90
N SER A 2 14.53 -107.12 -89.07
CA SER A 2 15.52 -107.55 -90.10
C SER A 2 16.21 -108.83 -89.61
N ASP A 3 16.30 -109.97 -90.30
CA ASP A 3 16.24 -110.38 -91.72
C ASP A 3 16.17 -111.95 -91.71
N ASP A 4 15.36 -112.61 -92.56
CA ASP A 4 15.73 -113.43 -93.75
C ASP A 4 16.53 -114.75 -93.49
N THR A 5 15.97 -115.96 -93.74
CA THR A 5 16.05 -116.82 -94.98
C THR A 5 17.50 -117.02 -95.51
N GLU A 6 17.99 -118.19 -95.92
CA GLU A 6 17.46 -119.16 -96.88
C GLU A 6 18.38 -120.42 -97.02
N THR A 7 17.81 -121.50 -97.54
CA THR A 7 18.32 -122.80 -98.00
C THR A 7 19.23 -122.78 -99.24
N MET A 8 20.10 -123.79 -99.45
CA MET A 8 20.13 -124.70 -100.64
C MET A 8 21.43 -125.53 -100.74
N THR A 9 21.27 -126.84 -100.99
CA THR A 9 22.25 -127.76 -101.61
C THR A 9 22.21 -127.62 -103.15
N PRO A 10 23.14 -128.24 -103.90
CA PRO A 10 22.71 -129.42 -104.69
C PRO A 10 23.77 -130.51 -104.97
N ASP A 11 23.23 -131.67 -105.35
CA ASP A 11 23.82 -132.87 -105.97
C ASP A 11 24.50 -132.61 -107.33
N ASP A 12 25.35 -133.57 -107.76
CA ASP A 12 25.23 -134.31 -109.04
C ASP A 12 26.52 -135.11 -109.32
N ASP A 13 26.40 -136.40 -109.67
CA ASP A 13 26.81 -136.92 -111.00
C ASP A 13 26.78 -138.46 -111.04
N GLU A 14 26.10 -138.98 -112.07
CA GLU A 14 25.98 -140.39 -112.44
C GLU A 14 27.03 -140.75 -113.51
N HIS A 15 27.67 -141.92 -113.37
CA HIS A 15 28.27 -142.62 -114.51
C HIS A 15 27.85 -144.09 -114.51
N GLN A 16 27.23 -144.49 -115.62
CA GLN A 16 26.94 -145.87 -116.02
C GLN A 16 28.16 -146.46 -116.73
N GLU A 17 28.56 -147.68 -116.37
CA GLU A 17 29.37 -148.56 -117.22
C GLU A 17 28.87 -150.00 -117.12
N GLU A 18 28.88 -150.66 -118.27
CA GLU A 18 28.20 -151.91 -118.59
C GLU A 18 29.02 -153.16 -118.24
N GLY A 19 28.31 -154.19 -117.74
CA GLY A 19 28.48 -155.62 -118.06
C GLY A 19 29.87 -156.26 -118.04
N GLN A 20 30.23 -156.87 -116.91
CA GLN A 20 31.23 -157.95 -116.80
C GLN A 20 30.61 -159.20 -116.16
N PRO A 21 31.12 -160.42 -116.47
CA PRO A 21 30.46 -161.70 -116.18
C PRO A 21 30.38 -162.02 -114.68
N GLU A 22 29.40 -162.86 -114.29
CA GLU A 22 29.14 -163.30 -112.91
C GLU A 22 30.40 -163.83 -112.20
N GLU A 23 31.13 -162.92 -111.55
CA GLU A 23 32.10 -163.21 -110.50
C GLU A 23 31.33 -163.66 -109.25
N GLU A 24 31.59 -164.89 -108.80
CA GLU A 24 31.19 -165.37 -107.48
C GLU A 24 31.47 -164.29 -106.42
N ALA A 25 30.41 -163.84 -105.72
CA ALA A 25 30.46 -162.66 -104.87
C ALA A 25 31.68 -162.72 -103.90
N PRO A 26 32.66 -161.82 -104.02
CA PRO A 26 34.01 -162.01 -103.48
C PRO A 26 34.09 -162.07 -101.94
N PHE A 27 33.00 -161.73 -101.23
CA PHE A 27 32.92 -161.73 -99.78
C PHE A 27 31.71 -162.49 -99.21
N GLY A 28 31.01 -163.30 -100.02
CA GLY A 28 29.82 -164.05 -99.61
C GLY A 28 28.55 -163.18 -99.46
N TYR A 29 27.50 -163.75 -98.85
CA TYR A 29 26.18 -163.12 -98.75
C TYR A 29 25.77 -162.77 -97.30
N TRP A 30 24.85 -161.82 -97.12
CA TRP A 30 24.19 -161.60 -95.83
C TRP A 30 23.23 -162.76 -95.49
N PRO A 31 23.03 -163.08 -94.20
CA PRO A 31 22.23 -164.23 -93.78
C PRO A 31 20.73 -164.04 -94.06
N ASN A 32 20.26 -162.79 -94.10
CA ASN A 32 18.89 -162.48 -94.45
C ASN A 32 18.81 -162.15 -95.95
N PRO A 33 17.87 -162.75 -96.68
CA PRO A 33 17.59 -162.37 -98.05
C PRO A 33 16.98 -160.96 -98.11
N CYS A 34 17.01 -160.34 -99.28
CA CYS A 34 16.38 -159.06 -99.58
C CYS A 34 14.88 -159.10 -99.24
N GLU A 35 14.38 -158.10 -98.51
CA GLU A 35 12.97 -158.02 -98.11
C GLU A 35 11.99 -157.95 -99.29
N ASN A 36 12.46 -157.50 -100.47
CA ASN A 36 11.60 -157.30 -101.63
C ASN A 36 11.68 -158.44 -102.65
N CYS A 37 12.86 -158.78 -103.14
CA CYS A 37 13.03 -159.83 -104.16
C CYS A 37 13.37 -161.22 -103.59
N GLY A 38 13.73 -161.31 -102.31
CA GLY A 38 14.15 -162.58 -101.69
C GLY A 38 15.55 -163.05 -102.08
N GLU A 39 16.29 -162.31 -102.91
CA GLU A 39 17.66 -162.66 -103.30
C GLU A 39 18.64 -162.46 -102.15
N LEU A 40 19.68 -163.29 -102.11
CA LEU A 40 20.76 -163.14 -101.17
C LEU A 40 21.53 -161.85 -101.46
N ILE A 41 21.71 -161.01 -100.44
CA ILE A 41 22.39 -159.73 -100.60
C ILE A 41 23.89 -159.95 -100.60
N ALA A 42 24.54 -159.72 -101.75
CA ALA A 42 25.98 -159.85 -101.90
C ALA A 42 26.72 -158.83 -101.01
N ARG A 43 27.78 -159.28 -100.33
CA ARG A 43 28.63 -158.41 -99.52
C ARG A 43 29.64 -157.74 -100.42
N THR A 44 29.69 -156.42 -100.34
CA THR A 44 30.65 -155.59 -101.08
C THR A 44 31.97 -155.40 -100.32
N LYS A 45 32.07 -155.85 -99.05
CA LYS A 45 33.25 -155.70 -98.19
C LYS A 45 33.44 -156.91 -97.25
N PRO A 46 34.68 -157.25 -96.86
CA PRO A 46 34.96 -158.32 -95.88
C PRO A 46 34.47 -157.95 -94.47
N GLN A 47 34.17 -158.97 -93.64
CA GLN A 47 33.54 -158.81 -92.32
C GLN A 47 34.41 -157.99 -91.33
N SER A 48 33.89 -156.85 -90.86
CA SER A 48 34.44 -156.13 -89.70
C SER A 48 33.82 -156.65 -88.39
N PRO A 49 34.57 -156.71 -87.27
CA PRO A 49 34.09 -157.22 -85.98
C PRO A 49 32.93 -156.39 -85.37
N GLN A 50 32.83 -155.09 -85.67
CA GLN A 50 31.57 -154.34 -85.55
C GLN A 50 30.81 -154.46 -86.87
N GLY A 51 30.01 -155.51 -87.02
CA GLY A 51 29.17 -155.72 -88.20
C GLY A 51 28.11 -154.61 -88.29
N GLY A 52 28.14 -153.82 -89.36
CA GLY A 52 27.07 -152.87 -89.66
C GLY A 52 25.71 -153.56 -89.78
N ARG A 53 24.62 -152.82 -89.50
CA ARG A 53 23.25 -153.31 -89.68
C ARG A 53 23.12 -153.88 -91.11
N PRO A 54 22.70 -155.15 -91.27
CA PRO A 54 22.51 -155.72 -92.60
C PRO A 54 21.60 -154.81 -93.43
N PRO A 55 21.94 -154.52 -94.70
CA PRO A 55 21.02 -153.81 -95.58
C PRO A 55 19.74 -154.63 -95.73
N GLU A 56 18.58 -153.97 -95.68
CA GLU A 56 17.27 -154.61 -95.84
C GLU A 56 17.00 -155.03 -97.30
N TYR A 57 17.67 -154.37 -98.27
CA TYR A 57 17.43 -154.56 -99.71
C TYR A 57 18.75 -154.83 -100.45
N CYS A 58 18.71 -155.65 -101.51
CA CYS A 58 19.88 -156.01 -102.30
C CYS A 58 20.45 -154.85 -103.14
N SER A 59 19.61 -153.89 -103.51
CA SER A 59 20.00 -152.71 -104.28
C SER A 59 19.07 -151.52 -104.01
N LYS A 60 19.50 -150.30 -104.37
CA LYS A 60 18.66 -149.09 -104.31
C LYS A 60 17.42 -149.22 -105.22
N THR A 61 17.54 -149.91 -106.35
CA THR A 61 16.42 -150.20 -107.26
C THR A 61 15.43 -151.16 -106.61
N CYS A 62 15.91 -152.21 -105.95
CA CYS A 62 15.04 -153.13 -105.23
C CYS A 62 14.33 -152.45 -104.05
N GLN A 63 15.00 -151.53 -103.36
CA GLN A 63 14.40 -150.69 -102.32
C GLN A 63 13.30 -149.77 -102.87
N SER A 64 13.51 -149.14 -104.03
CA SER A 64 12.53 -148.24 -104.64
C SER A 64 11.33 -149.01 -105.20
N GLU A 65 11.54 -150.20 -105.75
CA GLU A 65 10.48 -151.14 -106.15
C GLU A 65 9.63 -151.57 -104.96
N ALA A 66 10.26 -151.95 -103.84
CA ALA A 66 9.56 -152.29 -102.60
C ALA A 66 8.70 -151.12 -102.11
N LYS A 67 9.26 -149.91 -102.13
CA LYS A 67 8.56 -148.67 -101.76
C LYS A 67 7.37 -148.40 -102.69
N ASN A 68 7.54 -148.61 -104.00
CA ASN A 68 6.49 -148.46 -104.99
C ASN A 68 5.39 -149.52 -104.86
N ALA A 69 5.74 -150.78 -104.54
CA ALA A 69 4.80 -151.85 -104.27
C ALA A 69 3.94 -151.53 -103.03
N ARG A 70 4.58 -151.14 -101.92
CA ARG A 70 3.88 -150.69 -100.70
C ARG A 70 3.00 -149.46 -100.96
N ALA A 71 3.44 -148.52 -101.78
CA ALA A 71 2.63 -147.36 -102.18
C ALA A 71 1.41 -147.76 -103.03
N ARG A 72 1.56 -148.74 -103.94
CA ARG A 72 0.44 -149.29 -104.74
C ARG A 72 -0.58 -150.01 -103.87
N GLU A 73 -0.13 -150.83 -102.92
CA GLU A 73 -1.02 -151.51 -101.96
C GLU A 73 -1.76 -150.51 -101.08
N ARG A 74 -1.06 -149.50 -100.56
CA ARG A 74 -1.64 -148.40 -99.75
C ARG A 74 -2.67 -147.57 -100.52
N ASN A 75 -2.42 -147.35 -101.81
CA ASN A 75 -3.27 -146.58 -102.70
C ASN A 75 -4.26 -147.46 -103.50
N SER A 76 -4.32 -148.76 -103.21
CA SER A 76 -5.26 -149.67 -103.88
C SER A 76 -6.70 -149.25 -103.52
N PRO A 77 -7.61 -149.13 -104.52
CA PRO A 77 -9.01 -148.90 -104.23
C PRO A 77 -9.60 -150.11 -103.49
N GLY A 78 -10.59 -149.85 -102.63
CA GLY A 78 -11.31 -150.88 -101.88
C GLY A 78 -10.70 -151.26 -100.52
N LEU A 79 -11.14 -152.41 -100.01
CA LEU A 79 -10.80 -152.91 -98.67
C LEU A 79 -9.29 -153.10 -98.43
N PRO A 80 -8.48 -153.61 -99.38
CA PRO A 80 -7.04 -153.83 -99.15
C PRO A 80 -6.27 -152.53 -98.83
N GLY A 81 -6.54 -151.44 -99.55
CA GLY A 81 -5.89 -150.14 -99.27
C GLY A 81 -6.39 -149.50 -97.97
N GLN A 82 -7.63 -149.75 -97.56
CA GLN A 82 -8.13 -149.32 -96.25
C GLN A 82 -7.47 -150.10 -95.11
N ILE A 83 -7.28 -151.41 -95.26
CA ILE A 83 -6.54 -152.26 -94.29
C ILE A 83 -5.08 -151.79 -94.18
N ALA A 84 -4.42 -151.50 -95.31
CA ALA A 84 -3.04 -151.00 -95.31
C ALA A 84 -2.90 -149.67 -94.54
N ARG A 85 -3.80 -148.70 -94.77
CA ARG A 85 -3.80 -147.43 -94.01
C ARG A 85 -4.13 -147.62 -92.53
N LEU A 86 -5.06 -148.53 -92.19
CA LEU A 86 -5.38 -148.86 -90.80
C LEU A 86 -4.14 -149.43 -90.08
N GLY A 87 -3.36 -150.30 -90.75
CA GLY A 87 -2.10 -150.80 -90.24
C GLY A 87 -1.09 -149.68 -89.92
N GLU A 88 -1.01 -148.64 -90.75
CA GLU A 88 -0.15 -147.47 -90.47
C GLU A 88 -0.63 -146.65 -89.27
N TYR A 89 -1.95 -146.48 -89.12
CA TYR A 89 -2.50 -145.84 -87.93
C TYR A 89 -2.20 -146.64 -86.66
N VAL A 90 -2.31 -147.97 -86.70
CA VAL A 90 -1.94 -148.85 -85.59
C VAL A 90 -0.46 -148.68 -85.25
N ALA A 91 0.43 -148.74 -86.25
CA ALA A 91 1.87 -148.52 -86.03
C ALA A 91 2.18 -147.13 -85.43
N ARG A 92 1.43 -146.09 -85.83
CA ARG A 92 1.56 -144.74 -85.25
C ARG A 92 1.06 -144.67 -83.81
N ILE A 93 -0.04 -145.35 -83.50
CA ILE A 93 -0.57 -145.45 -82.12
C ILE A 93 0.41 -146.22 -81.24
N GLU A 94 1.01 -147.29 -81.75
CA GLU A 94 2.07 -148.04 -81.05
C GLU A 94 3.29 -147.14 -80.80
N GLN A 95 3.74 -146.39 -81.80
CA GLN A 95 4.83 -145.42 -81.64
C GLN A 95 4.51 -144.33 -80.60
N ILE A 96 3.30 -143.78 -80.59
CA ILE A 96 2.86 -142.82 -79.56
C ILE A 96 2.81 -143.50 -78.19
N SER A 97 2.33 -144.75 -78.12
CA SER A 97 2.26 -145.51 -76.87
C SER A 97 3.65 -145.78 -76.30
N ASP A 98 4.63 -146.11 -77.15
CA ASP A 98 6.02 -146.30 -76.75
C ASP A 98 6.66 -144.98 -76.32
N SER A 99 6.41 -143.88 -77.03
CA SER A 99 6.84 -142.53 -76.62
C SER A 99 6.24 -142.13 -75.27
N VAL A 100 4.94 -142.38 -75.04
CA VAL A 100 4.28 -142.13 -73.76
C VAL A 100 4.84 -143.04 -72.66
N ARG A 101 5.13 -144.32 -72.96
CA ARG A 101 5.81 -145.22 -72.01
C ARG A 101 7.19 -144.72 -71.64
N ASP A 102 7.97 -144.24 -72.60
CA ASP A 102 9.30 -143.69 -72.38
C ASP A 102 9.25 -142.40 -71.56
N GLU A 103 8.30 -141.49 -71.84
CA GLU A 103 8.10 -140.29 -71.03
C GLU A 103 7.60 -140.61 -69.62
N ILE A 104 6.68 -141.56 -69.47
CA ILE A 104 6.24 -142.06 -68.16
C ILE A 104 7.41 -142.72 -67.43
N ALA A 105 8.27 -143.47 -68.12
CA ALA A 105 9.45 -144.11 -67.55
C ALA A 105 10.48 -143.07 -67.11
N LYS A 106 10.74 -142.02 -67.91
CA LYS A 106 11.59 -140.88 -67.51
C LYS A 106 11.04 -140.20 -66.27
N VAL A 107 9.74 -139.95 -66.24
CA VAL A 107 9.04 -139.31 -65.10
C VAL A 107 9.03 -140.18 -63.85
N ARG A 108 8.81 -141.49 -63.99
CA ARG A 108 8.77 -142.47 -62.88
C ARG A 108 10.15 -142.99 -62.49
N SER A 109 11.19 -142.72 -63.29
CA SER A 109 12.56 -143.07 -62.95
C SER A 109 12.97 -142.36 -61.66
N PRO A 110 13.89 -142.95 -60.87
CA PRO A 110 14.44 -142.30 -59.70
C PRO A 110 14.96 -140.88 -59.99
N ALA A 111 15.68 -140.70 -61.12
CA ALA A 111 16.20 -139.41 -61.54
C ALA A 111 15.11 -138.39 -61.88
N GLY A 112 14.01 -138.79 -62.54
CA GLY A 112 12.89 -137.90 -62.84
C GLY A 112 12.10 -137.47 -61.61
N MET A 113 11.92 -138.38 -60.64
CA MET A 113 11.31 -138.07 -59.35
C MET A 113 12.19 -137.13 -58.51
N GLU A 114 13.50 -137.35 -58.49
CA GLU A 114 14.47 -136.46 -57.83
C GLU A 114 14.49 -135.07 -58.48
N ALA A 115 14.44 -134.98 -59.82
CA ALA A 115 14.35 -133.70 -60.52
C ALA A 115 13.07 -132.91 -60.16
N ARG A 116 11.93 -133.60 -60.06
CA ARG A 116 10.66 -132.98 -59.62
C ARG A 116 10.71 -132.55 -58.16
N LEU A 117 11.28 -133.38 -57.29
CA LEU A 117 11.46 -133.05 -55.89
C LEU A 117 12.42 -131.86 -55.73
N ALA A 118 13.49 -131.80 -56.52
CA ALA A 118 14.43 -130.68 -56.56
C ALA A 118 13.76 -129.40 -57.06
N ALA A 119 12.94 -129.48 -58.12
CA ALA A 119 12.16 -128.34 -58.62
C ALA A 119 11.16 -127.85 -57.55
N ALA A 120 10.42 -128.76 -56.91
CA ALA A 120 9.49 -128.42 -55.83
C ALA A 120 10.21 -127.78 -54.63
N ARG A 121 11.38 -128.29 -54.24
CA ARG A 121 12.22 -127.68 -53.20
C ARG A 121 12.71 -126.30 -53.62
N ALA A 122 13.14 -126.11 -54.88
CA ALA A 122 13.57 -124.82 -55.39
C ALA A 122 12.43 -123.79 -55.37
N SER A 123 11.22 -124.17 -55.82
CA SER A 123 10.03 -123.31 -55.74
C SER A 123 9.68 -122.96 -54.29
N ALA A 124 9.70 -123.93 -53.38
CA ALA A 124 9.46 -123.68 -51.96
C ALA A 124 10.52 -122.73 -51.34
N HIS A 125 11.80 -122.90 -51.68
CA HIS A 125 12.86 -121.98 -51.24
C HIS A 125 12.68 -120.58 -51.80
N GLN A 126 12.23 -120.45 -53.06
CA GLN A 126 11.92 -119.17 -53.67
C GLN A 126 10.74 -118.48 -52.98
N GLU A 127 9.67 -119.20 -52.69
CA GLU A 127 8.51 -118.68 -51.93
C GLU A 127 8.90 -118.25 -50.52
N ILE A 128 9.70 -119.05 -49.81
CA ILE A 128 10.21 -118.69 -48.48
C ILE A 128 11.08 -117.44 -48.56
N SER A 129 11.98 -117.34 -49.55
CA SER A 129 12.81 -116.15 -49.74
C SER A 129 11.98 -114.91 -50.04
N GLN A 130 10.94 -115.02 -50.88
CA GLN A 130 10.02 -113.92 -51.17
C GLN A 130 9.23 -113.52 -49.94
N ALA A 131 8.73 -114.48 -49.16
CA ALA A 131 8.03 -114.22 -47.91
C ALA A 131 8.93 -113.55 -46.86
N GLN A 132 10.19 -113.97 -46.74
CA GLN A 132 11.18 -113.35 -45.86
C GLN A 132 11.49 -111.91 -46.28
N GLN A 133 11.67 -111.66 -47.59
CA GLN A 133 11.88 -110.31 -48.12
C GLN A 133 10.67 -109.40 -47.89
N ALA A 134 9.46 -109.91 -48.10
CA ALA A 134 8.22 -109.18 -47.83
C ALA A 134 8.06 -108.88 -46.33
N ALA A 135 8.37 -109.84 -45.46
CA ALA A 135 8.34 -109.66 -44.02
C ALA A 135 9.38 -108.62 -43.56
N SER A 136 10.62 -108.67 -44.06
CA SER A 136 11.64 -107.68 -43.73
C SER A 136 11.27 -106.28 -44.23
N LYS A 137 10.67 -106.19 -45.43
CA LYS A 137 10.18 -104.92 -45.97
C LYS A 137 9.05 -104.35 -45.10
N ALA A 138 8.07 -105.17 -44.74
CA ALA A 138 6.96 -104.75 -43.87
C ALA A 138 7.44 -104.34 -42.47
N GLN A 139 8.45 -105.01 -41.92
CA GLN A 139 9.08 -104.61 -40.65
C GLN A 139 9.81 -103.27 -40.78
N GLY A 140 10.51 -103.02 -41.90
CA GLY A 140 11.15 -101.74 -42.19
C GLY A 140 10.14 -100.60 -42.30
N GLU A 141 9.08 -100.79 -43.11
CA GLU A 141 7.99 -99.81 -43.27
C GLU A 141 7.27 -99.53 -41.94
N ALA A 142 7.04 -100.56 -41.12
CA ALA A 142 6.44 -100.39 -39.80
C ALA A 142 7.36 -99.64 -38.82
N ALA A 143 8.68 -99.84 -38.90
CA ALA A 143 9.65 -99.11 -38.10
C ALA A 143 9.73 -97.64 -38.53
N GLU A 144 9.74 -97.36 -39.83
CA GLU A 144 9.73 -96.01 -40.40
C GLU A 144 8.46 -95.26 -40.00
N ALA A 145 7.28 -95.87 -40.17
CA ALA A 145 6.01 -95.27 -39.77
C ALA A 145 5.95 -94.96 -38.26
N ARG A 146 6.56 -95.79 -37.41
CA ARG A 146 6.66 -95.50 -35.96
C ARG A 146 7.60 -94.34 -35.69
N ALA A 147 8.76 -94.29 -36.34
CA ALA A 147 9.71 -93.19 -36.20
C ALA A 147 9.09 -91.86 -36.67
N GLU A 148 8.36 -91.85 -37.79
CA GLU A 148 7.62 -90.69 -38.27
C GLU A 148 6.53 -90.26 -37.28
N ALA A 149 5.77 -91.21 -36.71
CA ALA A 149 4.75 -90.90 -35.72
C ALA A 149 5.34 -90.34 -34.41
N GLU A 150 6.48 -90.85 -33.97
CA GLU A 150 7.22 -90.32 -32.81
C GLU A 150 7.75 -88.91 -33.09
N GLN A 151 8.32 -88.69 -34.27
CA GLN A 151 8.78 -87.36 -34.68
C GLN A 151 7.62 -86.37 -34.79
N ALA A 152 6.47 -86.79 -35.32
CA ALA A 152 5.28 -85.95 -35.40
C ALA A 152 4.75 -85.56 -34.01
N LYS A 153 4.75 -86.50 -33.05
CA LYS A 153 4.41 -86.20 -31.65
C LYS A 153 5.38 -85.22 -31.03
N ALA A 154 6.69 -85.44 -31.18
CA ALA A 154 7.70 -84.52 -30.67
C ALA A 154 7.56 -83.10 -31.26
N ASN A 155 7.25 -83.00 -32.56
CA ASN A 155 6.99 -81.73 -33.22
C ASN A 155 5.71 -81.05 -32.69
N ALA A 156 4.65 -81.81 -32.42
CA ALA A 156 3.41 -81.29 -31.83
C ALA A 156 3.62 -80.78 -30.40
N GLU A 157 4.32 -81.56 -29.56
CA GLU A 157 4.69 -81.15 -28.19
C GLU A 157 5.57 -79.89 -28.19
N ALA A 158 6.53 -79.79 -29.11
CA ALA A 158 7.35 -78.60 -29.28
C ALA A 158 6.55 -77.38 -29.74
N ALA A 159 5.54 -77.57 -30.60
CA ALA A 159 4.64 -76.51 -31.03
C ALA A 159 3.73 -76.03 -29.88
N ASP A 160 3.23 -76.96 -29.06
CA ASP A 160 2.44 -76.64 -27.87
C ASP A 160 3.27 -75.90 -26.82
N ALA A 161 4.50 -76.35 -26.55
CA ALA A 161 5.42 -75.65 -25.66
C ALA A 161 5.70 -74.20 -26.12
N LYS A 162 5.92 -74.00 -27.43
CA LYS A 162 6.07 -72.65 -28.01
C LYS A 162 4.81 -71.80 -27.85
N ARG A 163 3.63 -72.39 -28.02
CA ARG A 163 2.36 -71.68 -27.83
C ARG A 163 2.16 -71.25 -26.38
N VAL A 164 2.45 -72.12 -25.41
CA VAL A 164 2.40 -71.79 -23.98
C VAL A 164 3.38 -70.67 -23.66
N ALA A 165 4.64 -70.80 -24.07
CA ALA A 165 5.65 -69.76 -23.86
C ALA A 165 5.26 -68.41 -24.50
N ALA A 166 4.61 -68.42 -25.66
CA ALA A 166 4.11 -67.21 -26.30
C ALA A 166 2.95 -66.56 -25.53
N ILE A 167 2.07 -67.36 -24.93
CA ILE A 167 0.99 -66.87 -24.07
C ILE A 167 1.59 -66.24 -22.80
N GLU A 168 2.51 -66.93 -22.12
CA GLU A 168 3.19 -66.40 -20.94
C GLU A 168 3.94 -65.10 -21.23
N ALA A 169 4.65 -65.03 -22.37
CA ALA A 169 5.33 -63.81 -22.79
C ALA A 169 4.36 -62.66 -23.08
N ARG A 170 3.20 -62.95 -23.68
CA ARG A 170 2.14 -61.97 -23.91
C ARG A 170 1.56 -61.47 -22.58
N ASP A 171 1.26 -62.37 -21.67
CA ASP A 171 0.64 -62.02 -20.38
C ASP A 171 1.62 -61.18 -19.54
N HIS A 172 2.90 -61.54 -19.51
CA HIS A 172 3.95 -60.71 -18.90
C HIS A 172 4.07 -59.33 -19.57
N ALA A 173 3.97 -59.24 -20.91
CA ALA A 173 3.98 -57.96 -21.60
C ALA A 173 2.76 -57.08 -21.26
N ILE A 174 1.60 -57.70 -21.02
CA ILE A 174 0.39 -57.01 -20.55
C ILE A 174 0.62 -56.49 -19.12
N GLU A 175 1.15 -57.30 -18.21
CA GLU A 175 1.45 -56.88 -16.83
C GLU A 175 2.45 -55.70 -16.79
N VAL A 176 3.51 -55.75 -17.60
CA VAL A 176 4.50 -54.66 -17.70
C VAL A 176 3.83 -53.39 -18.24
N ARG A 177 2.98 -53.51 -19.26
CA ARG A 177 2.24 -52.37 -19.81
C ARG A 177 1.30 -51.76 -18.78
N ASP A 178 0.55 -52.58 -18.06
CA ASP A 178 -0.43 -52.12 -17.07
C ASP A 178 0.29 -51.46 -15.89
N ALA A 179 1.42 -52.01 -15.42
CA ALA A 179 2.28 -51.37 -14.43
C ALA A 179 2.82 -50.01 -14.90
N ALA A 180 3.19 -49.88 -16.18
CA ALA A 180 3.63 -48.62 -16.76
C ALA A 180 2.50 -47.58 -16.85
N ILE A 181 1.26 -48.02 -17.13
CA ILE A 181 0.08 -47.14 -17.12
C ILE A 181 -0.18 -46.63 -15.70
N THR A 182 -0.22 -47.51 -14.70
CA THR A 182 -0.41 -47.11 -13.30
C THR A 182 0.70 -46.16 -12.84
N ALA A 183 1.97 -46.43 -13.18
CA ALA A 183 3.07 -45.54 -12.84
C ALA A 183 2.93 -44.15 -13.47
N ARG A 184 2.37 -44.05 -14.69
CA ARG A 184 2.08 -42.76 -15.33
C ARG A 184 0.94 -42.03 -14.63
N GLU A 185 -0.13 -42.73 -14.29
CA GLU A 185 -1.28 -42.15 -13.56
C GLU A 185 -0.86 -41.61 -12.18
N ASP A 186 -0.04 -42.37 -11.44
CA ASP A 186 0.54 -41.95 -10.17
C ASP A 186 1.43 -40.69 -10.33
N ALA A 187 2.22 -40.63 -11.41
CA ALA A 187 3.08 -39.48 -11.71
C ALA A 187 2.24 -38.23 -12.02
N GLU A 188 1.19 -38.37 -12.83
CA GLU A 188 0.26 -37.29 -13.15
C GLU A 188 -0.51 -36.81 -11.90
N GLU A 189 -0.91 -37.73 -11.02
CA GLU A 189 -1.56 -37.36 -9.76
C GLU A 189 -0.61 -36.58 -8.84
N ARG A 190 0.64 -37.01 -8.70
CA ARG A 190 1.66 -36.28 -7.94
C ARG A 190 1.92 -34.90 -8.53
N GLU A 191 1.92 -34.77 -9.86
CA GLU A 191 2.05 -33.47 -10.51
C GLU A 191 0.86 -32.55 -10.20
N ARG A 192 -0.37 -33.06 -10.28
CA ARG A 192 -1.58 -32.31 -9.90
C ARG A 192 -1.52 -31.86 -8.45
N GLN A 193 -1.16 -32.75 -7.52
CA GLN A 193 -1.00 -32.42 -6.11
C GLN A 193 0.08 -31.35 -5.88
N ALA A 194 1.23 -31.47 -6.57
CA ALA A 194 2.29 -30.47 -6.48
C ALA A 194 1.86 -29.08 -6.99
N VAL A 195 1.06 -29.02 -8.05
CA VAL A 195 0.48 -27.77 -8.57
C VAL A 195 -0.53 -27.18 -7.58
N GLU A 196 -1.41 -28.00 -7.01
CA GLU A 196 -2.36 -27.55 -5.97
C GLU A 196 -1.64 -27.02 -4.71
N ASP A 197 -0.62 -27.72 -4.25
CA ASP A 197 0.18 -27.30 -3.10
C ASP A 197 0.93 -26.00 -3.38
N LYS A 198 1.45 -25.83 -4.60
CA LYS A 198 2.04 -24.58 -5.05
C LYS A 198 1.01 -23.44 -5.02
N HIS A 199 -0.19 -23.64 -5.58
CA HIS A 199 -1.26 -22.64 -5.54
C HIS A 199 -1.69 -22.32 -4.09
N ARG A 200 -1.76 -23.32 -3.22
CA ARG A 200 -2.05 -23.13 -1.80
C ARG A 200 -0.96 -22.30 -1.12
N ALA A 201 0.30 -22.56 -1.42
CA ALA A 201 1.43 -21.80 -0.91
C ALA A 201 1.44 -20.35 -1.44
N GLU A 202 1.17 -20.14 -2.72
CA GLU A 202 1.05 -18.81 -3.34
C GLU A 202 -0.10 -18.02 -2.71
N GLY A 203 -1.30 -18.60 -2.62
CA GLY A 203 -2.44 -17.97 -1.95
C GLY A 203 -2.18 -17.71 -0.46
N GLY A 204 -1.38 -18.55 0.21
CA GLY A 204 -0.91 -18.31 1.57
C GLY A 204 0.04 -17.10 1.66
N ARG A 205 0.98 -16.96 0.72
CA ARG A 205 1.88 -15.81 0.63
C ARG A 205 1.12 -14.51 0.37
N GLU A 206 0.19 -14.51 -0.57
CA GLU A 206 -0.64 -13.34 -0.87
C GLU A 206 -1.46 -12.90 0.35
N LYS A 207 -2.07 -13.84 1.07
CA LYS A 207 -2.78 -13.56 2.33
C LYS A 207 -1.85 -13.00 3.40
N ALA A 208 -0.64 -13.54 3.53
CA ALA A 208 0.35 -13.05 4.48
C ALA A 208 0.83 -11.63 4.14
N GLU A 209 1.04 -11.32 2.85
CA GLU A 209 1.38 -9.98 2.39
C GLU A 209 0.23 -9.00 2.58
N ALA A 210 -1.01 -9.40 2.28
CA ALA A 210 -2.19 -8.59 2.52
C ALA A 210 -2.37 -8.29 4.02
N ALA A 211 -2.16 -9.29 4.89
CA ALA A 211 -2.19 -9.10 6.34
C ALA A 211 -1.10 -8.13 6.80
N ARG A 212 0.14 -8.27 6.30
CA ARG A 212 1.24 -7.32 6.61
C ARG A 212 0.89 -5.89 6.21
N ARG A 213 0.38 -5.69 4.99
CA ARG A 213 -0.06 -4.35 4.53
C ARG A 213 -1.17 -3.79 5.40
N ALA A 214 -2.15 -4.62 5.79
CA ALA A 214 -3.22 -4.19 6.69
C ALA A 214 -2.67 -3.78 8.07
N PHE A 215 -1.74 -4.55 8.64
CA PHE A 215 -1.08 -4.20 9.89
C PHE A 215 -0.25 -2.91 9.78
N GLU A 216 0.48 -2.70 8.67
CA GLU A 216 1.24 -1.48 8.44
C GLU A 216 0.33 -0.24 8.32
N GLU A 217 -0.79 -0.37 7.59
CA GLU A 217 -1.77 0.70 7.47
C GLU A 217 -2.47 1.00 8.81
N GLU A 218 -2.80 -0.02 9.60
CA GLU A 218 -3.34 0.17 10.94
C GLU A 218 -2.31 0.84 11.87
N ALA A 219 -1.04 0.46 11.79
CA ALA A 219 0.05 1.08 12.54
C ALA A 219 0.24 2.56 12.14
N LYS A 220 0.18 2.90 10.85
CA LYS A 220 0.19 4.30 10.39
C LYS A 220 -1.00 5.08 10.95
N ARG A 221 -2.21 4.53 10.86
CA ARG A 221 -3.42 5.16 11.42
C ARG A 221 -3.34 5.31 12.94
N ALA A 222 -2.73 4.35 13.65
CA ALA A 222 -2.49 4.45 15.08
C ALA A 222 -1.49 5.58 15.39
N LYS A 223 -0.41 5.69 14.63
CA LYS A 223 0.57 6.78 14.74
C LYS A 223 -0.08 8.14 14.48
N GLU A 224 -0.82 8.31 13.39
CA GLU A 224 -1.53 9.56 13.08
C GLU A 224 -2.57 9.95 14.14
N ARG A 225 -3.19 8.96 14.81
CA ARG A 225 -4.07 9.22 15.96
C ARG A 225 -3.27 9.68 17.18
N ALA A 226 -2.13 9.06 17.44
CA ALA A 226 -1.24 9.46 18.52
C ALA A 226 -0.68 10.88 18.29
N ASP A 227 -0.22 11.18 17.08
CA ASP A 227 0.29 12.51 16.70
C ASP A 227 -0.81 13.58 16.87
N ARG A 228 -2.03 13.32 16.37
CA ARG A 228 -3.18 14.24 16.57
C ARG A 228 -3.56 14.41 18.04
N ALA A 229 -3.47 13.36 18.84
CA ALA A 229 -3.72 13.45 20.28
C ALA A 229 -2.63 14.27 20.97
N GLY A 230 -1.36 14.12 20.56
CA GLY A 230 -0.25 14.95 21.01
C GLY A 230 -0.46 16.42 20.71
N GLU A 231 -0.76 16.77 19.45
CA GLU A 231 -1.06 18.16 19.07
C GLU A 231 -2.29 18.73 19.80
N ALA A 232 -3.31 17.90 20.04
CA ALA A 232 -4.49 18.32 20.79
C ALA A 232 -4.16 18.58 22.27
N ALA A 233 -3.27 17.78 22.86
CA ALA A 233 -2.76 18.00 24.20
C ALA A 233 -1.92 19.30 24.27
N GLU A 234 -1.00 19.52 23.33
CA GLU A 234 -0.22 20.77 23.25
C GLU A 234 -1.12 22.01 23.12
N ARG A 235 -2.13 21.96 22.23
CA ARG A 235 -3.11 23.06 22.11
C ARG A 235 -3.93 23.26 23.38
N ALA A 236 -4.26 22.19 24.10
CA ALA A 236 -4.98 22.27 25.36
C ALA A 236 -4.11 22.89 26.46
N GLU A 237 -2.82 22.54 26.51
CA GLU A 237 -1.84 23.16 27.41
C GLU A 237 -1.67 24.64 27.10
N GLU A 238 -1.44 25.03 25.84
CA GLU A 238 -1.33 26.43 25.43
C GLU A 238 -2.60 27.24 25.76
N SER A 239 -3.78 26.64 25.55
CA SER A 239 -5.07 27.24 25.93
C SER A 239 -5.20 27.42 27.45
N ALA A 240 -4.75 26.43 28.23
CA ALA A 240 -4.75 26.51 29.69
C ALA A 240 -3.77 27.57 30.22
N GLU A 241 -2.59 27.71 29.60
CA GLU A 241 -1.63 28.77 29.88
C GLU A 241 -2.23 30.14 29.59
N LYS A 242 -2.80 30.35 28.39
CA LYS A 242 -3.49 31.60 28.02
C LYS A 242 -4.66 31.91 28.98
N ALA A 243 -5.43 30.92 29.38
CA ALA A 243 -6.50 31.10 30.36
C ALA A 243 -5.95 31.50 31.74
N THR A 244 -4.81 30.95 32.13
CA THR A 244 -4.11 31.31 33.37
C THR A 244 -3.58 32.74 33.31
N GLU A 245 -2.92 33.13 32.22
CA GLU A 245 -2.45 34.49 31.98
C GLU A 245 -3.60 35.50 31.99
N ALA A 246 -4.70 35.19 31.29
CA ALA A 246 -5.90 36.03 31.26
C ALA A 246 -6.52 36.18 32.65
N ARG A 247 -6.58 35.11 33.44
CA ARG A 247 -7.03 35.16 34.84
C ARG A 247 -6.13 36.05 35.69
N ASP A 248 -4.82 35.94 35.53
CA ASP A 248 -3.86 36.72 36.32
C ASP A 248 -3.83 38.18 35.88
N GLU A 249 -4.06 38.48 34.61
CA GLU A 249 -4.32 39.83 34.13
C GLU A 249 -5.64 40.40 34.69
N ALA A 250 -6.72 39.62 34.69
CA ALA A 250 -7.99 40.03 35.29
C ALA A 250 -7.82 40.37 36.79
N ARG A 251 -7.08 39.53 37.54
CA ARG A 251 -6.73 39.80 38.94
C ARG A 251 -5.91 41.07 39.11
N ARG A 252 -4.94 41.34 38.22
CA ARG A 252 -4.16 42.59 38.24
C ARG A 252 -5.04 43.80 37.95
N ARG A 253 -5.97 43.70 37.00
CA ARG A 253 -6.94 44.75 36.67
C ARG A 253 -7.90 45.02 37.84
N GLU A 254 -8.39 43.96 38.49
CA GLU A 254 -9.25 44.06 39.67
C GLU A 254 -8.50 44.70 40.85
N ALA A 255 -7.27 44.27 41.14
CA ALA A 255 -6.43 44.88 42.16
C ALA A 255 -6.14 46.36 41.86
N ALA A 256 -5.88 46.72 40.60
CA ALA A 256 -5.70 48.11 40.18
C ALA A 256 -6.99 48.93 40.30
N ALA A 257 -8.16 48.34 39.99
CA ALA A 257 -9.45 48.98 40.17
C ALA A 257 -9.75 49.23 41.66
N LEU A 258 -9.50 48.25 42.53
CA LEU A 258 -9.62 48.39 43.97
C LEU A 258 -8.65 49.45 44.53
N ALA A 259 -7.42 49.51 44.03
CA ALA A 259 -6.45 50.54 44.41
C ALA A 259 -6.93 51.94 43.98
N ARG A 260 -7.49 52.07 42.77
CA ARG A 260 -8.10 53.33 42.30
C ARG A 260 -9.32 53.72 43.13
N GLN A 261 -10.15 52.76 43.51
CA GLN A 261 -11.30 53.00 44.38
C GLN A 261 -10.85 53.52 45.75
N LYS A 262 -9.87 52.85 46.39
CA LYS A 262 -9.30 53.31 47.66
C LYS A 262 -8.69 54.71 47.56
N ALA A 263 -7.94 55.00 46.49
CA ALA A 263 -7.40 56.33 46.26
C ALA A 263 -8.50 57.39 46.04
N ALA A 264 -9.60 57.03 45.39
CA ALA A 264 -10.76 57.92 45.21
C ALA A 264 -11.53 58.14 46.53
N GLU A 265 -11.64 57.12 47.38
CA GLU A 265 -12.21 57.24 48.73
C GLU A 265 -11.32 58.14 49.61
N GLU A 266 -10.01 57.93 49.62
CA GLU A 266 -9.07 58.81 50.33
C GLU A 266 -9.15 60.27 49.83
N GLU A 267 -9.24 60.50 48.52
CA GLU A 267 -9.36 61.87 47.99
C GLU A 267 -10.73 62.48 48.30
N ARG A 268 -11.81 61.68 48.31
CA ARG A 268 -13.13 62.12 48.79
C ARG A 268 -13.07 62.50 50.26
N ASP A 269 -12.43 61.69 51.10
CA ASP A 269 -12.32 61.97 52.54
C ASP A 269 -11.48 63.23 52.78
N ARG A 270 -10.36 63.43 52.05
CA ARG A 270 -9.62 64.71 52.05
C ARG A 270 -10.47 65.88 51.55
N ALA A 271 -11.33 65.68 50.55
CA ALA A 271 -12.23 66.72 50.06
C ALA A 271 -13.29 67.08 51.12
N THR A 272 -13.82 66.10 51.84
CA THR A 272 -14.72 66.29 52.99
C THR A 272 -14.01 67.06 54.10
N GLU A 273 -12.81 66.67 54.51
CA GLU A 273 -12.02 67.40 55.51
C GLU A 273 -11.72 68.84 55.06
N ARG A 274 -11.40 69.07 53.78
CA ARG A 274 -11.25 70.44 53.22
C ARG A 274 -12.57 71.21 53.26
N ALA A 275 -13.70 70.57 53.00
CA ALA A 275 -15.01 71.19 53.05
C ALA A 275 -15.42 71.55 54.49
N GLU A 276 -15.21 70.65 55.45
CA GLU A 276 -15.43 70.89 56.88
C GLU A 276 -14.50 71.99 57.42
N ALA A 277 -13.22 72.00 57.02
CA ALA A 277 -12.30 73.07 57.36
C ALA A 277 -12.72 74.41 56.73
N ALA A 278 -13.26 74.41 55.51
CA ALA A 278 -13.80 75.60 54.87
C ALA A 278 -15.11 76.07 55.55
N GLU A 279 -15.94 75.14 56.01
CA GLU A 279 -17.17 75.43 56.76
C GLU A 279 -16.85 75.99 58.14
N SER A 280 -15.91 75.41 58.89
CA SER A 280 -15.40 75.96 60.16
C SER A 280 -14.83 77.38 59.98
N LYS A 281 -14.10 77.63 58.89
CA LYS A 281 -13.64 78.99 58.53
C LYS A 281 -14.81 79.92 58.19
N ARG A 282 -15.84 79.45 57.49
CA ARG A 282 -17.06 80.23 57.22
C ARG A 282 -17.83 80.55 58.50
N GLU A 283 -18.00 79.59 59.41
CA GLU A 283 -18.62 79.82 60.71
C GLU A 283 -17.84 80.83 61.54
N THR A 284 -16.51 80.74 61.54
CA THR A 284 -15.63 81.71 62.22
C THR A 284 -15.80 83.10 61.61
N ALA A 285 -15.78 83.21 60.28
CA ALA A 285 -16.02 84.47 59.58
C ALA A 285 -17.44 85.04 59.81
N VAL A 286 -18.45 84.18 59.95
CA VAL A 286 -19.83 84.60 60.30
C VAL A 286 -19.88 85.11 61.74
N ARG A 287 -19.24 84.43 62.70
CA ARG A 287 -19.13 84.91 64.08
C ARG A 287 -18.39 86.25 64.16
N GLU A 288 -17.29 86.40 63.43
CA GLU A 288 -16.56 87.67 63.34
C GLU A 288 -17.40 88.79 62.70
N ARG A 289 -18.14 88.48 61.63
CA ARG A 289 -19.08 89.43 60.99
C ARG A 289 -20.19 89.82 61.94
N ASP A 290 -20.78 88.88 62.67
CA ASP A 290 -21.90 89.14 63.58
C ASP A 290 -21.43 89.87 64.85
N ASP A 291 -20.21 89.61 65.33
CA ASP A 291 -19.55 90.42 66.37
C ASP A 291 -19.20 91.82 65.89
N ALA A 292 -18.72 91.98 64.65
CA ALA A 292 -18.52 93.29 64.03
C ALA A 292 -19.84 94.05 63.89
N ARG A 293 -20.93 93.35 63.54
CA ARG A 293 -22.28 93.94 63.43
C ARG A 293 -22.86 94.32 64.79
N ARG A 294 -22.61 93.54 65.84
CA ARG A 294 -22.95 93.90 67.23
C ARG A 294 -22.21 95.16 67.67
N LYS A 295 -20.89 95.21 67.44
CA LYS A 295 -20.06 96.39 67.75
C LYS A 295 -20.47 97.62 66.93
N ALA A 296 -20.87 97.44 65.67
CA ALA A 296 -21.41 98.50 64.83
C ALA A 296 -22.76 99.00 65.35
N SER A 297 -23.68 98.11 65.73
CA SER A 297 -24.98 98.48 66.30
C SER A 297 -24.84 99.15 67.68
N GLU A 298 -23.89 98.73 68.51
CA GLU A 298 -23.54 99.40 69.77
C GLU A 298 -22.91 100.78 69.53
N ALA A 299 -22.10 100.94 68.48
CA ALA A 299 -21.54 102.23 68.08
C ALA A 299 -22.62 103.16 67.49
N GLU A 300 -23.56 102.63 66.70
CA GLU A 300 -24.73 103.35 66.19
C GLU A 300 -25.68 103.77 67.32
N GLY A 301 -25.88 102.92 68.33
CA GLY A 301 -26.64 103.27 69.54
C GLY A 301 -25.99 104.39 70.36
N LYS A 302 -24.65 104.37 70.49
CA LYS A 302 -23.89 105.46 71.14
C LYS A 302 -23.89 106.74 70.30
N ALA A 303 -23.81 106.62 68.97
CA ALA A 303 -23.89 107.77 68.07
C ALA A 303 -25.30 108.40 68.08
N ALA A 304 -26.37 107.60 68.16
CA ALA A 304 -27.75 108.10 68.28
C ALA A 304 -27.97 108.84 69.61
N GLN A 305 -27.43 108.33 70.73
CA GLN A 305 -27.48 109.04 72.02
C GLN A 305 -26.68 110.35 72.03
N GLU A 306 -25.55 110.40 71.32
CA GLU A 306 -24.77 111.64 71.19
C GLU A 306 -25.44 112.66 70.24
N VAL A 307 -26.15 112.20 69.19
CA VAL A 307 -27.00 113.07 68.35
C VAL A 307 -28.20 113.61 69.11
N GLU A 308 -28.86 112.80 69.95
CA GLU A 308 -29.97 113.24 70.79
C GLU A 308 -29.51 114.26 71.86
N ARG A 309 -28.34 114.04 72.48
CA ARG A 309 -27.70 115.02 73.37
C ARG A 309 -27.27 116.29 72.65
N ALA A 310 -26.82 116.19 71.40
CA ALA A 310 -26.49 117.36 70.57
C ALA A 310 -27.75 118.17 70.20
N GLN A 311 -28.87 117.50 69.90
CA GLN A 311 -30.15 118.14 69.62
C GLN A 311 -30.77 118.80 70.86
N GLN A 312 -30.59 118.21 72.05
CA GLN A 312 -30.98 118.84 73.32
C GLN A 312 -30.13 120.08 73.63
N ARG A 313 -28.81 120.03 73.35
CA ARG A 313 -27.95 121.21 73.49
C ARG A 313 -28.26 122.29 72.46
N GLU A 314 -28.72 121.91 71.27
CA GLU A 314 -29.11 122.87 70.22
C GLU A 314 -30.44 123.55 70.55
N SER A 315 -31.43 122.82 71.08
CA SER A 315 -32.67 123.43 71.55
C SER A 315 -32.47 124.32 72.78
N GLU A 316 -31.58 123.95 73.71
CA GLU A 316 -31.14 124.81 74.81
C GLU A 316 -30.40 126.06 74.29
N ARG A 317 -29.56 125.92 73.27
CA ARG A 317 -28.86 127.04 72.63
C ARG A 317 -29.82 127.99 71.91
N ASP A 318 -30.88 127.48 71.30
CA ASP A 318 -31.87 128.29 70.59
C ASP A 318 -32.80 129.04 71.56
N VAL A 319 -33.14 128.44 72.71
CA VAL A 319 -33.84 129.13 73.81
C VAL A 319 -32.94 130.23 74.39
N LEU A 320 -31.67 129.93 74.68
CA LEU A 320 -30.70 130.91 75.17
C LEU A 320 -30.37 131.99 74.13
N ALA A 321 -30.43 131.68 72.84
CA ALA A 321 -30.24 132.66 71.75
C ALA A 321 -31.45 133.59 71.61
N GLN A 322 -32.67 133.11 71.82
CA GLN A 322 -33.87 133.96 71.88
C GLN A 322 -33.88 134.84 73.14
N GLU A 323 -33.46 134.31 74.29
CA GLU A 323 -33.27 135.09 75.51
C GLU A 323 -32.17 136.15 75.33
N ALA A 324 -31.02 135.80 74.74
CA ALA A 324 -29.95 136.73 74.43
C ALA A 324 -30.34 137.78 73.37
N LYS A 325 -31.26 137.48 72.45
CA LYS A 325 -31.81 138.45 71.49
C LYS A 325 -32.76 139.43 72.18
N SER A 326 -33.67 138.95 73.04
CA SER A 326 -34.56 139.81 73.83
C SER A 326 -33.82 140.67 74.86
N LEU A 327 -32.71 140.18 75.40
CA LEU A 327 -31.82 140.94 76.28
C LEU A 327 -30.96 141.94 75.51
N ARG A 328 -30.56 141.65 74.26
CA ARG A 328 -29.86 142.61 73.39
C ARG A 328 -30.78 143.72 72.86
N GLU A 329 -32.05 143.44 72.60
CA GLU A 329 -33.04 144.47 72.24
C GLU A 329 -33.34 145.40 73.43
N LYS A 330 -33.48 144.85 74.65
CA LYS A 330 -33.60 145.64 75.89
C LYS A 330 -32.33 146.44 76.22
N LEU A 331 -31.15 145.87 75.97
CA LEU A 331 -29.87 146.56 76.15
C LEU A 331 -29.65 147.64 75.07
N ALA A 332 -30.17 147.47 73.85
CA ALA A 332 -30.13 148.47 72.79
C ALA A 332 -31.08 149.65 73.05
N GLU A 333 -32.26 149.41 73.65
CA GLU A 333 -33.15 150.47 74.14
C GLU A 333 -32.54 151.25 75.31
N GLU A 334 -31.90 150.57 76.27
CA GLU A 334 -31.17 151.23 77.36
C GLU A 334 -29.90 151.96 76.87
N GLN A 335 -29.19 151.44 75.87
CA GLN A 335 -28.01 152.10 75.29
C GLN A 335 -28.37 153.32 74.44
N HIS A 336 -29.53 153.33 73.79
CA HIS A 336 -30.04 154.52 73.08
C HIS A 336 -30.51 155.61 74.08
N ALA A 337 -31.08 155.22 75.22
CA ALA A 337 -31.37 156.14 76.34
C ALA A 337 -30.09 156.65 77.05
N HIS A 338 -29.03 155.84 77.10
CA HIS A 338 -27.75 156.23 77.67
C HIS A 338 -26.90 157.13 76.75
N GLN A 339 -27.06 157.02 75.42
CA GLN A 339 -26.37 157.87 74.44
C GLN A 339 -26.98 159.27 74.35
N LEU A 340 -28.29 159.43 74.52
CA LEU A 340 -28.95 160.74 74.63
C LEU A 340 -28.53 161.49 75.91
N THR A 341 -28.37 160.78 77.03
CA THR A 341 -27.92 161.38 78.31
C THR A 341 -26.39 161.50 78.45
N ALA A 342 -25.62 160.96 77.50
CA ALA A 342 -24.17 161.15 77.38
C ALA A 342 -23.82 162.39 76.53
N GLY A 343 -24.61 162.69 75.48
CA GLY A 343 -24.47 163.92 74.70
C GLY A 343 -24.74 165.19 75.53
N GLU A 344 -25.75 165.16 76.40
CA GLU A 344 -26.08 166.30 77.29
C GLU A 344 -25.03 166.51 78.40
N ARG A 345 -24.28 165.47 78.78
CA ARG A 345 -23.21 165.55 79.79
C ARG A 345 -21.88 166.09 79.26
N ASP A 346 -21.60 165.90 77.97
CA ASP A 346 -20.39 166.43 77.34
C ASP A 346 -20.49 167.92 76.96
N ASP A 347 -21.71 168.45 76.76
CA ASP A 347 -21.92 169.89 76.58
C ASP A 347 -21.88 170.67 77.91
N TYR A 348 -22.34 170.08 79.02
CA TYR A 348 -22.16 170.66 80.36
C TYR A 348 -20.68 170.71 80.79
N LYS A 349 -19.86 169.71 80.41
CA LYS A 349 -18.41 169.71 80.66
C LYS A 349 -17.65 170.74 79.82
N ARG A 350 -18.10 171.02 78.58
CA ARG A 350 -17.54 172.10 77.75
C ARG A 350 -17.91 173.50 78.24
N GLN A 351 -19.07 173.67 78.88
CA GLN A 351 -19.43 174.92 79.54
C GLN A 351 -18.67 175.13 80.87
N ALA A 352 -18.47 174.09 81.67
CA ALA A 352 -17.71 174.17 82.92
C ALA A 352 -16.21 174.49 82.73
N ALA A 353 -15.57 173.96 81.68
CA ALA A 353 -14.18 174.29 81.36
C ALA A 353 -13.99 175.71 80.77
N LYS A 354 -15.08 176.37 80.36
CA LYS A 354 -15.06 177.77 79.90
C LYS A 354 -15.23 178.77 81.05
N THR A 355 -15.96 178.41 82.11
CA THR A 355 -16.11 179.25 83.31
C THR A 355 -14.84 179.22 84.18
N GLU A 356 -14.19 178.07 84.30
CA GLU A 356 -12.91 177.95 85.03
C GLU A 356 -11.76 178.75 84.37
N ARG A 357 -11.71 178.77 83.03
CA ARG A 357 -10.77 179.62 82.27
C ARG A 357 -11.13 181.11 82.27
N ALA A 358 -12.35 181.48 82.68
CA ALA A 358 -12.77 182.86 82.87
C ALA A 358 -12.46 183.35 84.30
N GLU A 359 -12.55 182.48 85.30
CA GLU A 359 -12.15 182.75 86.69
C GLU A 359 -10.62 182.92 86.81
N GLU A 360 -9.82 182.05 86.17
CA GLU A 360 -8.35 182.22 86.17
C GLU A 360 -7.87 183.50 85.44
N ARG A 361 -8.73 184.09 84.59
CA ARG A 361 -8.49 185.39 83.93
C ARG A 361 -8.97 186.58 84.77
N ALA A 362 -9.91 186.37 85.69
CA ALA A 362 -10.35 187.36 86.65
C ALA A 362 -9.32 187.52 87.77
N ASP A 363 -8.78 186.42 88.30
CA ASP A 363 -7.76 186.45 89.36
C ASP A 363 -6.45 187.12 88.91
N LYS A 364 -6.03 186.88 87.66
CA LYS A 364 -4.86 187.55 87.04
C LYS A 364 -5.11 189.01 86.67
N ALA A 365 -6.37 189.46 86.63
CA ALA A 365 -6.73 190.86 86.39
C ALA A 365 -6.84 191.64 87.71
N GLU A 366 -7.29 190.99 88.78
CA GLU A 366 -7.32 191.55 90.14
C GLU A 366 -5.90 191.78 90.68
N GLU A 367 -4.98 190.83 90.46
CA GLU A 367 -3.55 191.01 90.82
C GLU A 367 -2.85 192.15 90.03
N ARG A 368 -3.40 192.54 88.87
CA ARG A 368 -2.92 193.69 88.07
C ARG A 368 -3.56 195.02 88.51
N ALA A 369 -4.73 194.98 89.12
CA ALA A 369 -5.37 196.15 89.72
C ALA A 369 -4.68 196.52 91.05
N ASP A 370 -4.35 195.55 91.90
CA ASP A 370 -3.63 195.79 93.16
C ASP A 370 -2.22 196.37 92.94
N LYS A 371 -1.51 195.87 91.91
CA LYS A 371 -0.20 196.42 91.50
C LYS A 371 -0.28 197.81 90.85
N ALA A 372 -1.46 198.22 90.37
CA ALA A 372 -1.69 199.57 89.85
C ALA A 372 -2.04 200.55 90.98
N GLU A 373 -2.74 200.08 92.01
CA GLU A 373 -3.09 200.86 93.21
C GLU A 373 -1.85 201.14 94.08
N GLU A 374 -0.95 200.17 94.23
CA GLU A 374 0.34 200.36 94.91
C GLU A 374 1.26 201.38 94.18
N ARG A 375 1.11 201.51 92.85
CA ARG A 375 1.82 202.53 92.04
C ARG A 375 1.19 203.92 92.19
N ALA A 376 -0.12 204.00 92.43
CA ALA A 376 -0.82 205.25 92.72
C ALA A 376 -0.48 205.79 94.12
N GLU A 377 -0.34 204.91 95.13
CA GLU A 377 0.11 205.29 96.47
C GLU A 377 1.57 205.78 96.49
N LYS A 378 2.47 205.12 95.77
CA LYS A 378 3.88 205.57 95.64
C LYS A 378 4.00 206.91 94.89
N ALA A 379 3.08 207.23 93.99
CA ALA A 379 3.02 208.53 93.32
C ALA A 379 2.50 209.63 94.26
N ASN A 380 1.47 209.34 95.06
CA ASN A 380 0.91 210.26 96.06
C ASN A 380 1.89 210.55 97.22
N ALA A 381 2.65 209.55 97.67
CA ALA A 381 3.72 209.73 98.65
C ALA A 381 4.86 210.63 98.12
N ARG A 382 5.10 210.65 96.79
CA ARG A 382 6.07 211.55 96.14
C ARG A 382 5.56 212.99 96.07
N ILE A 383 4.25 213.17 95.91
CA ILE A 383 3.57 214.48 95.94
C ILE A 383 3.57 215.07 97.36
N GLU A 384 3.38 214.25 98.39
CA GLU A 384 3.54 214.71 99.79
C GLU A 384 4.98 215.04 100.15
N LYS A 385 5.95 214.27 99.66
CA LYS A 385 7.38 214.55 99.91
C LYS A 385 7.83 215.88 99.29
N LEU A 386 7.28 216.26 98.13
CA LEU A 386 7.51 217.57 97.51
C LEU A 386 6.77 218.70 98.25
N ARG A 387 5.58 218.45 98.82
CA ARG A 387 4.91 219.41 99.73
C ARG A 387 5.69 219.64 101.02
N ALA A 388 6.29 218.60 101.60
CA ALA A 388 7.13 218.72 102.78
C ALA A 388 8.46 219.47 102.51
N GLU A 389 9.00 219.41 101.29
CA GLU A 389 10.15 220.25 100.89
C GLU A 389 9.76 221.73 100.70
N VAL A 390 8.55 222.01 100.21
CA VAL A 390 7.97 223.36 100.14
C VAL A 390 7.75 223.96 101.55
N ASP A 391 7.38 223.14 102.55
CA ASP A 391 7.22 223.60 103.95
C ASP A 391 8.54 223.69 104.72
N LYS A 392 9.55 222.86 104.41
CA LYS A 392 10.92 223.00 104.94
C LYS A 392 11.62 224.27 104.46
N LEU A 393 11.34 224.71 103.23
CA LEU A 393 11.83 225.99 102.71
C LEU A 393 11.12 227.19 103.36
N ARG A 394 9.83 227.05 103.72
CA ARG A 394 9.09 228.04 104.54
C ARG A 394 9.62 228.14 105.97
N ALA A 395 9.88 227.02 106.64
CA ALA A 395 10.32 227.01 108.04
C ALA A 395 11.79 227.43 108.25
N ARG A 396 12.66 227.24 107.24
CA ARG A 396 14.07 227.72 107.30
C ARG A 396 14.21 229.23 107.14
N LEU A 397 13.18 229.94 106.68
CA LEU A 397 13.14 231.40 106.78
C LEU A 397 12.76 231.87 108.20
N ASP A 398 12.06 231.05 108.99
CA ASP A 398 11.43 231.48 110.25
C ASP A 398 12.28 231.24 111.52
N LYS A 399 13.11 230.19 111.55
CA LYS A 399 13.74 229.75 112.82
C LYS A 399 15.22 230.08 113.02
N ASN A 400 15.68 231.14 112.38
CA ASN A 400 16.90 231.87 112.75
C ASN A 400 16.75 232.62 114.10
N THR A 401 15.98 232.09 115.08
CA THR A 401 15.43 232.88 116.20
C THR A 401 15.71 232.45 117.64
N ARG A 402 15.54 231.22 118.15
CA ARG A 402 15.75 230.90 119.60
C ARG A 402 15.31 229.44 119.85
N THR A 403 15.77 228.73 120.87
CA THR A 403 15.83 229.08 122.29
C THR A 403 17.00 228.40 122.96
N GLY A 404 17.57 229.09 123.95
CA GLY A 404 17.98 228.43 125.18
C GLY A 404 16.85 228.50 126.19
N ASP A 405 17.27 228.10 127.37
CA ASP A 405 16.67 228.38 128.64
C ASP A 405 15.54 227.47 129.13
N ASP A 406 15.50 227.58 130.44
CA ASP A 406 15.32 226.64 131.52
C ASP A 406 14.20 227.21 132.41
N GLU A 407 13.99 226.54 133.53
CA GLU A 407 13.23 226.94 134.70
C GLU A 407 11.69 226.95 134.62
N GLY A 408 11.13 226.51 135.76
CA GLY A 408 9.94 227.15 136.32
C GLY A 408 8.70 226.28 136.46
N GLU A 409 8.61 225.59 137.59
CA GLU A 409 7.58 225.77 138.63
C GLU A 409 6.07 225.75 138.30
N ALA A 410 5.35 225.17 139.28
CA ALA A 410 3.90 225.07 139.52
C ALA A 410 3.12 226.41 139.41
N PRO A 411 1.82 226.47 139.72
CA PRO A 411 0.72 225.49 139.65
C PRO A 411 -0.11 225.54 138.36
#